data_AF-A0A7J4TVR3-F1
#
_entry.id   AF-A0A7J4TVR3-F1
#
_cell.length_a   1.000
_cell.length_b   1.000
_cell.length_c   1.000
_cell.angle_alpha   90.00
_cell.angle_beta   90.00
_cell.angle_gamma   90.00
#
_symmetry.space_group_name_H-M   'P 1'
#
loop_
_entity.id
_entity.type
_entity.pdbx_description
1 polymer ?
#
loop_
_entity_poly.entity_id
_entity_poly.type
_entity_poly.pdbx_seq_one_letter_code
_entity_poly.pdbx_strand_id
1 'polypeptide(L)'
;GEFVAIMGPSGSGKSTAVNMVGCLDIPTRGEVLLKGRNIARMSESHLAQIRGKMIGFIFQTFNLIGTLSAKENVMLPMVFQNVPYPKREQQAIRLLNQVGLGERMEHRPSELSGGQQQRVAIARALANEPEVILADEP
;
A
#
# COMPACT_ATOMS: atom_id res chain seq x y z
N GLY A 1 -0.51 4.77 -17.75
CA GLY A 1 -1.05 4.98 -16.40
C GLY A 1 -1.89 6.24 -16.40
N GLU A 2 -2.80 6.37 -15.46
CA GLU A 2 -3.59 7.59 -15.25
C GLU A 2 -3.29 8.13 -13.85
N PHE A 3 -3.38 9.44 -13.67
CA PHE A 3 -3.28 10.08 -12.37
C PHE A 3 -4.61 10.79 -12.09
N VAL A 4 -5.31 10.33 -11.06
CA VAL A 4 -6.65 10.82 -10.71
C VAL A 4 -6.61 11.39 -9.30
N ALA A 5 -7.11 12.61 -9.15
CA ALA A 5 -7.26 13.28 -7.86
C ALA A 5 -8.74 13.43 -7.53
N ILE A 6 -9.13 13.04 -6.32
CA ILE A 6 -10.49 13.20 -5.80
C ILE A 6 -10.45 14.30 -4.74
N MET A 7 -11.15 15.42 -5.00
CA MET A 7 -11.19 16.58 -4.12
C MET A 7 -12.63 16.86 -3.65
N GLY A 8 -12.78 17.39 -2.44
CA GLY A 8 -14.08 17.68 -1.84
C GLY A 8 -14.00 17.99 -0.34
N PRO A 9 -15.04 18.60 0.26
CA PRO A 9 -15.04 18.99 1.67
C PRO A 9 -14.96 17.76 2.61
N SER A 10 -14.67 18.01 3.89
CA SER A 10 -14.75 16.95 4.91
C SER A 10 -16.17 16.35 4.95
N GLY A 11 -16.26 15.02 5.11
CA GLY A 11 -17.54 14.31 5.09
C GLY A 11 -18.13 14.03 3.70
N SER A 12 -17.49 14.46 2.60
CA SER A 12 -18.00 14.20 1.23
C SER A 12 -17.83 12.76 0.73
N GLY A 13 -17.36 11.83 1.58
CA GLY A 13 -17.18 10.42 1.24
C GLY A 13 -15.91 10.06 0.46
N LYS A 14 -14.89 10.95 0.40
CA LYS A 14 -13.64 10.68 -0.34
C LYS A 14 -12.92 9.42 0.13
N SER A 15 -12.64 9.34 1.44
CA SER A 15 -11.96 8.17 2.02
C SER A 15 -12.80 6.91 1.86
N THR A 16 -14.14 7.02 1.93
CA THR A 16 -15.05 5.89 1.64
C THR A 16 -14.89 5.43 0.19
N ALA A 17 -14.86 6.35 -0.77
CA ALA A 17 -14.65 6.02 -2.19
C ALA A 17 -13.26 5.39 -2.43
N VAL A 18 -12.20 5.95 -1.84
CA VAL A 18 -10.84 5.39 -1.91
C VAL A 18 -10.78 4.00 -1.31
N ASN A 19 -11.43 3.77 -0.16
CA ASN A 19 -11.51 2.45 0.49
C ASN A 19 -12.28 1.43 -0.35
N MET A 20 -13.38 1.83 -0.99
CA MET A 20 -14.14 0.96 -1.88
C MET A 20 -13.32 0.55 -3.12
N VAL A 21 -12.60 1.49 -3.75
CA VAL A 21 -11.66 1.17 -4.84
C VAL A 21 -10.53 0.28 -4.33
N GLY A 22 -10.08 0.52 -3.11
CA GLY A 22 -9.08 -0.24 -2.38
C GLY A 22 -9.51 -1.64 -1.93
N CYS A 23 -10.74 -2.06 -2.23
CA CYS A 23 -11.34 -3.31 -1.72
C CYS A 23 -11.28 -3.41 -0.18
N LEU A 24 -11.15 -2.29 0.54
CA LEU A 24 -11.17 -2.20 2.01
C LEU A 24 -12.59 -2.07 2.56
N ASP A 25 -13.50 -1.61 1.72
CA ASP A 25 -14.92 -1.47 2.02
C ASP A 25 -15.75 -1.99 0.85
N ILE A 26 -17.00 -2.38 1.11
CA ILE A 26 -17.94 -2.86 0.09
C ILE A 26 -19.15 -1.92 0.01
N PRO A 27 -19.66 -1.64 -1.20
CA PRO A 27 -20.81 -0.77 -1.34
C PRO A 27 -22.07 -1.43 -0.76
N THR A 28 -22.87 -0.68 -0.01
CA THR A 28 -24.19 -1.14 0.44
C THR A 28 -25.13 -1.44 -0.74
N ARG A 29 -24.98 -0.69 -1.85
CA ARG A 29 -25.73 -0.87 -3.10
C ARG A 29 -24.85 -0.48 -4.29
N GLY A 30 -25.09 -1.11 -5.44
CA GLY A 30 -24.34 -0.86 -6.67
C GLY A 30 -23.20 -1.86 -6.86
N GLU A 31 -22.28 -1.52 -7.77
CA GLU A 31 -21.20 -2.42 -8.17
C GLU A 31 -19.87 -1.65 -8.22
N VAL A 32 -18.80 -2.32 -7.82
CA VAL A 32 -17.43 -1.85 -8.03
C VAL A 32 -16.72 -2.88 -8.89
N LEU A 33 -16.22 -2.45 -10.04
CA LEU A 33 -15.62 -3.34 -11.04
C LEU A 33 -14.10 -3.18 -11.03
N LEU A 34 -13.38 -4.24 -10.66
CA LEU A 34 -11.94 -4.32 -10.82
C LEU A 34 -11.63 -5.30 -11.95
N LYS A 35 -11.00 -4.80 -13.04
CA LYS A 35 -10.79 -5.58 -14.28
C LYS A 35 -12.07 -6.24 -14.81
N GLY A 36 -13.18 -5.52 -14.74
CA GLY A 36 -14.50 -6.02 -15.16
C GLY A 36 -15.14 -7.03 -14.20
N ARG A 37 -14.53 -7.34 -13.04
CA ARG A 37 -15.10 -8.23 -12.03
C ARG A 37 -15.72 -7.43 -10.90
N ASN A 38 -16.97 -7.74 -10.56
CA ASN A 38 -17.64 -7.11 -9.43
C ASN A 38 -17.08 -7.61 -8.09
N ILE A 39 -16.32 -6.75 -7.42
CA ILE A 39 -15.66 -7.08 -6.14
C ILE A 39 -16.66 -7.15 -4.97
N ALA A 40 -17.80 -6.47 -5.06
CA ALA A 40 -18.80 -6.41 -3.98
C ALA A 40 -19.44 -7.78 -3.67
N ARG A 41 -19.28 -8.77 -4.57
CA ARG A 41 -19.81 -10.13 -4.41
C ARG A 41 -18.74 -11.16 -4.02
N MET A 42 -17.51 -10.72 -3.79
CA MET A 42 -16.40 -11.60 -3.44
C MET A 42 -16.32 -11.85 -1.93
N SER A 43 -15.79 -13.02 -1.55
CA SER A 43 -15.48 -13.30 -0.15
C SER A 43 -14.30 -12.46 0.32
N GLU A 44 -14.22 -12.20 1.63
CA GLU A 44 -13.13 -11.43 2.23
C GLU A 44 -11.75 -12.02 1.91
N SER A 45 -11.62 -13.35 1.88
CA SER A 45 -10.36 -14.02 1.52
C SER A 45 -9.92 -13.70 0.08
N HIS A 46 -10.86 -13.60 -0.86
CA HIS A 46 -10.54 -13.20 -2.23
C HIS A 46 -10.20 -11.70 -2.31
N LEU A 47 -10.94 -10.85 -1.60
CA LEU A 47 -10.64 -9.42 -1.51
C LEU A 47 -9.24 -9.17 -0.95
N ALA A 48 -8.85 -9.87 0.13
CA ALA A 48 -7.51 -9.78 0.70
C ALA A 48 -6.40 -10.16 -0.29
N GLN A 49 -6.62 -11.19 -1.11
CA GLN A 49 -5.68 -11.58 -2.16
C GLN A 49 -5.57 -10.53 -3.26
N ILE A 50 -6.70 -9.95 -3.68
CA ILE A 50 -6.73 -8.86 -4.66
C ILE A 50 -5.98 -7.64 -4.12
N ARG A 51 -6.31 -7.20 -2.90
CA ARG A 51 -5.64 -6.07 -2.24
C ARG A 51 -4.13 -6.27 -2.20
N GLY A 52 -3.70 -7.42 -1.69
CA GLY A 52 -2.27 -7.71 -1.53
C GLY A 52 -1.48 -7.78 -2.84
N LYS A 53 -2.12 -8.09 -3.97
CA LYS A 53 -1.45 -8.23 -5.28
C LYS A 53 -1.54 -6.99 -6.15
N MET A 54 -2.68 -6.29 -6.10
CA MET A 54 -3.01 -5.27 -7.10
C MET A 54 -2.95 -3.86 -6.55
N ILE A 55 -2.95 -3.68 -5.23
CA ILE A 55 -3.17 -2.37 -4.60
C ILE A 55 -2.05 -2.04 -3.63
N GLY A 56 -1.35 -0.94 -3.89
CA GLY A 56 -0.40 -0.34 -2.95
C GLY A 56 -1.05 0.83 -2.20
N PHE A 57 -0.98 0.83 -0.88
CA PHE A 57 -1.54 1.90 -0.06
C PHE A 57 -0.47 2.82 0.52
N ILE A 58 -0.69 4.13 0.39
CA ILE A 58 0.04 5.20 1.06
C ILE A 58 -0.96 5.97 1.92
N PHE A 59 -0.64 6.13 3.20
CA PHE A 59 -1.49 6.82 4.17
C PHE A 59 -0.78 8.07 4.68
N GLN A 60 -1.55 9.11 5.02
CA GLN A 60 -1.08 10.33 5.65
C GLN A 60 -0.16 10.11 6.87
N THR A 61 -0.49 9.15 7.74
CA THR A 61 0.29 8.81 8.95
C THR A 61 1.37 7.74 8.72
N PHE A 62 1.68 7.41 7.47
CA PHE A 62 2.64 6.38 7.01
C PHE A 62 2.30 4.93 7.40
N ASN A 63 1.69 4.72 8.56
CA ASN A 63 1.30 3.45 9.16
C ASN A 63 2.44 2.41 9.15
N LEU A 64 3.67 2.83 9.44
CA LEU A 64 4.81 1.93 9.60
C LEU A 64 4.73 1.19 10.93
N ILE A 65 5.13 -0.09 10.95
CA ILE A 65 5.22 -0.87 12.18
C ILE A 65 6.50 -0.46 12.91
N GLY A 66 6.34 0.18 14.08
CA GLY A 66 7.45 0.78 14.83
C GLY A 66 8.52 -0.19 15.32
N THR A 67 8.19 -1.49 15.45
CA THR A 67 9.14 -2.53 15.85
C THR A 67 9.96 -3.09 14.70
N LEU A 68 9.55 -2.82 13.45
CA LEU A 68 10.21 -3.30 12.24
C LEU A 68 11.16 -2.23 11.67
N SER A 69 12.25 -2.65 11.05
CA SER A 69 13.10 -1.76 10.26
C SER A 69 12.41 -1.26 8.99
N ALA A 70 13.00 -0.28 8.29
CA ALA A 70 12.51 0.17 6.99
C ALA A 70 12.44 -0.99 5.98
N LYS A 71 13.49 -1.83 5.94
CA LYS A 71 13.55 -3.04 5.11
C LYS A 71 12.42 -4.01 5.44
N GLU A 72 12.21 -4.30 6.72
CA GLU A 72 11.16 -5.21 7.18
C GLU A 72 9.76 -4.67 6.88
N ASN A 73 9.53 -3.37 7.06
CA ASN A 73 8.27 -2.72 6.67
C ASN A 73 7.99 -2.87 5.17
N VAL A 74 9.00 -2.70 4.32
CA VAL A 74 8.87 -2.89 2.85
C VAL A 74 8.69 -4.37 2.50
N MET A 75 9.29 -5.30 3.25
CA MET A 75 9.12 -6.74 3.03
C MET A 75 7.76 -7.28 3.44
N LEU A 76 7.08 -6.62 4.37
CA LEU A 76 5.87 -7.14 5.02
C LEU A 76 4.74 -7.51 4.04
N PRO A 77 4.37 -6.70 3.03
CA PRO A 77 3.31 -7.07 2.09
C PRO A 77 3.60 -8.35 1.31
N MET A 78 4.88 -8.62 1.02
CA MET A 78 5.30 -9.81 0.28
C MET A 78 5.20 -11.09 1.12
N VAL A 79 5.20 -10.99 2.46
CA VAL A 79 4.97 -12.13 3.37
C VAL A 79 3.59 -12.73 3.10
N PHE A 80 2.57 -11.87 3.01
CA PHE A 80 1.18 -12.28 2.78
C PHE A 80 0.94 -12.82 1.35
N GLN A 81 1.91 -12.63 0.45
CA GLN A 81 1.92 -13.20 -0.89
C GLN A 81 2.80 -14.45 -1.01
N ASN A 82 3.29 -14.99 0.12
CA ASN A 82 4.16 -16.17 0.18
C ASN A 82 5.44 -16.04 -0.67
N VAL A 83 5.96 -14.81 -0.83
CA VAL A 83 7.23 -14.60 -1.55
C VAL A 83 8.38 -15.13 -0.69
N PRO A 84 9.31 -15.95 -1.24
CA PRO A 84 10.46 -16.45 -0.50
C PRO A 84 11.34 -15.33 0.07
N TYR A 85 11.90 -15.53 1.26
CA TYR A 85 12.70 -14.51 1.97
C TYR A 85 13.79 -13.86 1.10
N PRO A 86 14.63 -14.62 0.36
CA PRO A 86 15.70 -14.01 -0.45
C PRO A 86 15.16 -13.04 -1.52
N LYS A 87 14.00 -13.36 -2.11
CA LYS A 87 13.35 -12.48 -3.11
C LYS A 87 12.76 -11.23 -2.44
N ARG A 88 12.18 -11.38 -1.26
CA ARG A 88 11.64 -10.25 -0.48
C ARG A 88 12.74 -9.26 -0.12
N GLU A 89 13.85 -9.78 0.39
CA GLU A 89 14.99 -8.95 0.80
C GLU A 89 15.58 -8.20 -0.40
N GLN A 90 15.82 -8.88 -1.52
CA GLN A 90 16.33 -8.27 -2.74
C GLN A 90 15.40 -7.15 -3.25
N GLN A 91 14.08 -7.40 -3.26
CA GLN A 91 13.08 -6.42 -3.67
C GLN A 91 13.05 -5.19 -2.75
N ALA A 92 13.06 -5.42 -1.44
CA ALA A 92 13.04 -4.33 -0.46
C ALA A 92 14.29 -3.45 -0.57
N ILE A 93 15.47 -4.06 -0.71
CA ILE A 93 16.74 -3.36 -0.94
C ILE A 93 16.66 -2.51 -2.21
N ARG A 94 16.16 -3.08 -3.32
CA ARG A 94 16.00 -2.36 -4.59
C ARG A 94 15.09 -1.14 -4.44
N LEU A 95 13.92 -1.30 -3.82
CA LEU A 95 12.94 -0.23 -3.66
C LEU A 95 13.45 0.86 -2.71
N LEU A 96 14.09 0.49 -1.60
CA LEU A 96 14.66 1.46 -0.66
C LEU A 96 15.80 2.27 -1.29
N ASN A 97 16.62 1.65 -2.15
CA ASN A 97 17.61 2.38 -2.94
C ASN A 97 16.96 3.38 -3.92
N GLN A 98 15.89 2.98 -4.62
CA GLN A 98 15.19 3.85 -5.56
C GLN A 98 14.59 5.10 -4.90
N VAL A 99 14.16 4.99 -3.64
CA VAL A 99 13.65 6.14 -2.86
C VAL A 99 14.73 6.83 -2.01
N GLY A 100 16.02 6.54 -2.26
CA GLY A 100 17.15 7.22 -1.61
C GLY A 100 17.31 6.89 -0.12
N LEU A 101 16.94 5.67 0.30
CA LEU A 101 17.05 5.17 1.67
C LEU A 101 18.00 3.97 1.80
N GLY A 102 18.96 3.84 0.87
CA GLY A 102 19.93 2.76 0.84
C GLY A 102 20.69 2.55 2.14
N GLU A 103 21.21 3.64 2.70
CA GLU A 103 21.98 3.63 3.96
C GLU A 103 21.09 3.59 5.22
N ARG A 104 19.76 3.59 5.05
CA ARG A 104 18.78 3.70 6.15
C ARG A 104 17.88 2.47 6.27
N MET A 105 18.16 1.39 5.54
CA MET A 105 17.31 0.21 5.46
C MET A 105 17.08 -0.48 6.82
N GLU A 106 18.07 -0.46 7.70
CA GLU A 106 17.99 -1.10 9.02
C GLU A 106 17.44 -0.19 10.13
N HIS A 107 17.16 1.08 9.82
CA HIS A 107 16.59 2.01 10.80
C HIS A 107 15.11 1.71 11.03
N ARG A 108 14.67 1.86 12.28
CA ARG A 108 13.26 1.81 12.69
C ARG A 108 12.57 3.15 12.43
N PRO A 109 11.22 3.19 12.32
CA PRO A 109 10.48 4.43 12.08
C PRO A 109 10.83 5.58 13.03
N SER A 110 11.09 5.31 14.31
CA SER A 110 11.48 6.33 15.31
C SER A 110 12.82 7.02 15.01
N GLU A 111 13.66 6.42 14.18
CA GLU A 111 14.99 6.93 13.79
C GLU A 111 14.96 7.64 12.44
N LEU A 112 13.79 7.70 11.79
CA LEU A 112 13.57 8.30 10.49
C LEU A 112 12.77 9.59 10.61
N SER A 113 13.18 10.63 9.89
CA SER A 113 12.37 11.83 9.69
C SER A 113 11.04 11.50 9.00
N GLY A 114 10.02 12.36 9.15
CA GLY A 114 8.71 12.15 8.51
C GLY A 114 8.81 11.95 6.98
N GLY A 115 9.64 12.74 6.29
CA GLY A 115 9.87 12.57 4.86
C GLY A 115 10.57 11.25 4.49
N GLN A 116 11.44 10.72 5.36
CA GLN A 116 12.01 9.38 5.18
C GLN A 116 10.97 8.29 5.43
N GLN A 117 10.14 8.42 6.48
CA GLN A 117 9.04 7.49 6.74
C GLN A 117 8.04 7.44 5.58
N GLN A 118 7.72 8.58 4.96
CA GLN A 118 6.87 8.62 3.77
C GLN A 118 7.50 7.87 2.60
N ARG A 119 8.82 8.02 2.38
CA ARG A 119 9.52 7.25 1.35
C ARG A 119 9.56 5.75 1.64
N VAL A 120 9.65 5.34 2.91
CA VAL A 120 9.46 3.92 3.29
C VAL A 120 8.05 3.44 2.98
N ALA A 121 7.02 4.26 3.28
CA ALA A 121 5.63 3.92 2.97
C ALA A 121 5.39 3.78 1.46
N ILE A 122 5.97 4.66 0.64
CA ILE A 122 5.96 4.57 -0.83
C ILE A 122 6.65 3.28 -1.29
N ALA A 123 7.86 2.99 -0.81
CA ALA A 123 8.58 1.76 -1.15
C ALA A 123 7.77 0.51 -0.76
N ARG A 124 7.10 0.51 0.40
CA ARG A 124 6.23 -0.57 0.84
C ARG A 124 5.01 -0.73 -0.06
N ALA A 125 4.38 0.37 -0.48
CA ALA A 125 3.24 0.32 -1.39
C ALA A 125 3.61 -0.34 -2.72
N LEU A 126 4.85 -0.14 -3.18
CA LEU A 126 5.39 -0.71 -4.43
C LEU A 126 5.88 -2.16 -4.30
N ALA A 127 5.93 -2.73 -3.09
CA ALA A 127 6.62 -4.00 -2.81
C ALA A 127 6.13 -5.17 -3.68
N ASN A 128 4.81 -5.29 -3.86
CA ASN A 128 4.17 -6.35 -4.64
C ASN A 128 3.94 -5.97 -6.11
N GLU A 129 4.57 -4.89 -6.60
CA GLU A 129 4.40 -4.40 -7.98
C GLU A 129 2.92 -4.19 -8.32
N PRO A 130 2.19 -3.39 -7.52
CA PRO A 130 0.75 -3.23 -7.66
C PRO A 130 0.40 -2.54 -8.97
N GLU A 131 -0.82 -2.78 -9.44
CA GLU A 131 -1.36 -2.13 -10.63
C GLU A 131 -1.92 -0.75 -10.32
N VAL A 132 -2.34 -0.53 -9.08
CA VAL A 132 -2.91 0.74 -8.60
C VAL A 132 -2.23 1.13 -7.29
N ILE A 133 -1.88 2.41 -7.19
CA ILE A 133 -1.47 3.03 -5.93
C ILE A 133 -2.61 3.92 -5.47
N LEU A 134 -3.06 3.69 -4.25
CA LEU A 134 -4.03 4.54 -3.56
C LEU A 134 -3.30 5.33 -2.48
N ALA A 135 -3.40 6.65 -2.57
CA ALA A 135 -2.77 7.55 -1.64
C ALA A 135 -3.84 8.43 -0.99
N ASP A 136 -4.03 8.27 0.32
CA ASP A 136 -4.95 9.08 1.11
C ASP A 136 -4.16 10.17 1.85
N GLU A 137 -4.32 11.41 1.39
CA GLU A 137 -3.61 12.61 1.85
C GLU A 137 -2.08 12.42 2.06
N PRO A 138 -1.34 11.99 1.01
CA PRO A 138 0.11 11.72 1.08
C PRO A 138 1.01 12.97 1.12
#